data_AF-A0A7S2MWS4-F1
#
_entry.id   AF-A0A7S2MWS4-F1
#
_cell.length_a   1.000
_cell.length_b   1.000
_cell.length_c   1.000
_cell.angle_alpha   90.00
_cell.angle_beta   90.00
_cell.angle_gamma   90.00
#
_symmetry.space_group_name_H-M   'P 1'
#
loop_
_entity.id
_entity.type
_entity.pdbx_description
1 polymer ?
#
loop_
_entity_poly.entity_id
_entity_poly.type
_entity_poly.pdbx_seq_one_letter_code
_entity_poly.pdbx_strand_id
1 'polypeptide(L)'
;VHALTWLEFFLAAWERTVLIVSHDRGFLNKVTTATMFINGKRLRYYGGNYDTFLRVRAENRAMNAAHNKQNERRVNHLKSFIARFGHGAKNLARQAQSRMKMLQKLQDEPCEVDFDDPYLKLEFPSASTLPPPCISVTNVAFAYPLADGTVPDTPLYRKCDFGLDCQSRVAIVGPNGAGKSTFLKLLTGEIQPTEGHVGRHAKLRIAKFTQHHIEMM
;
A
#
# COMPACT_ATOMS: atom_id res chain seq x y z
N VAL A 1 11.36 3.98 14.84
CA VAL A 1 10.09 4.31 15.54
C VAL A 1 10.18 5.68 16.21
N HIS A 2 11.19 5.94 17.05
CA HIS A 2 11.31 7.23 17.74
C HIS A 2 11.29 8.50 16.86
N ALA A 3 11.97 8.50 15.70
CA ALA A 3 12.03 9.69 14.84
C ALA A 3 10.67 10.09 14.23
N LEU A 4 9.88 9.11 13.77
CA LEU A 4 8.55 9.37 13.21
C LEU A 4 7.59 9.85 14.32
N THR A 5 7.60 9.17 15.46
CA THR A 5 6.79 9.56 16.62
C THR A 5 7.14 10.96 17.11
N TRP A 6 8.43 11.31 17.15
CA TRP A 6 8.85 12.67 17.49
C TRP A 6 8.32 13.69 16.48
N LEU A 7 8.44 13.40 15.17
CA LEU A 7 7.94 14.28 14.11
C LEU A 7 6.42 14.47 14.18
N GLU A 8 5.67 13.40 14.48
CA GLU A 8 4.22 13.46 14.70
C GLU A 8 3.88 14.47 15.81
N PHE A 9 4.53 14.38 16.97
CA PHE A 9 4.29 15.30 18.08
C PHE A 9 4.72 16.73 17.76
N PHE A 10 5.86 16.89 17.09
CA PHE A 10 6.37 18.20 16.70
C PHE A 10 5.42 18.93 15.74
N LEU A 11 4.91 18.23 14.72
CA LEU A 11 3.99 18.80 13.75
C LEU A 11 2.57 18.98 14.32
N ALA A 12 2.13 18.11 15.23
CA ALA A 12 0.84 18.26 15.89
C ALA A 12 0.77 19.53 16.77
N ALA A 13 1.91 19.93 17.36
CA ALA A 13 2.02 21.17 18.14
C ALA A 13 2.31 22.41 17.28
N TRP A 14 2.38 22.27 15.96
CA TRP A 14 2.81 23.35 15.07
C TRP A 14 1.65 24.32 14.78
N GLU A 15 1.83 25.60 15.10
CA GLU A 15 0.77 26.62 15.01
C GLU A 15 0.59 27.22 13.60
N ARG A 16 1.44 26.86 12.63
CA ARG A 16 1.40 27.40 11.26
C ARG A 16 0.87 26.37 10.27
N THR A 17 0.50 26.84 9.09
CA THR A 17 0.08 25.97 7.99
C THR A 17 1.26 25.17 7.45
N VAL A 18 1.08 23.85 7.34
CA VAL A 18 2.05 22.93 6.71
C VAL A 18 1.32 22.12 5.65
N LEU A 19 1.92 22.01 4.46
CA LEU A 19 1.47 21.11 3.42
C LEU A 19 2.37 19.87 3.44
N ILE A 20 1.75 18.69 3.61
CA ILE A 20 2.45 17.42 3.78
C ILE A 20 2.06 16.49 2.63
N VAL A 21 3.06 15.91 1.97
CA VAL A 21 2.89 14.81 1.02
C VAL A 21 3.50 13.56 1.64
N SER A 22 2.66 12.55 1.88
CA SER A 22 3.09 11.28 2.48
C SER A 22 2.24 10.12 1.99
N HIS A 23 2.82 8.92 2.01
CA HIS A 23 2.11 7.66 1.77
C HIS A 23 1.78 6.91 3.07
N ASP A 24 2.25 7.41 4.23
CA ASP A 24 1.96 6.82 5.53
C ASP A 24 0.61 7.29 6.05
N ARG A 25 -0.36 6.38 6.02
CA ARG A 25 -1.74 6.63 6.46
C ARG A 25 -1.82 6.97 7.95
N GLY A 26 -1.02 6.30 8.80
CA GLY A 26 -1.05 6.50 10.25
C GLY A 26 -0.50 7.87 10.63
N PHE A 27 0.60 8.27 9.98
CA PHE A 27 1.18 9.60 10.12
C PHE A 27 0.21 10.70 9.67
N LEU A 28 -0.34 10.58 8.46
CA LEU A 28 -1.31 11.56 7.94
C LEU A 28 -2.52 11.69 8.87
N ASN A 29 -3.04 10.57 9.36
CA ASN A 29 -4.22 10.58 10.23
C ASN A 29 -4.00 11.30 11.56
N LYS A 30 -2.78 11.27 12.10
CA LYS A 30 -2.43 11.93 13.37
C LYS A 30 -2.10 13.41 13.23
N VAL A 31 -1.47 13.80 12.12
CA VAL A 31 -0.89 15.14 11.95
C VAL A 31 -1.79 16.07 11.15
N THR A 32 -2.55 15.55 10.19
CA THR A 32 -3.30 16.41 9.24
C THR A 32 -4.71 16.72 9.72
N THR A 33 -5.15 17.96 9.49
CA THR A 33 -6.51 18.45 9.78
C THR A 33 -7.42 18.43 8.55
N ALA A 34 -6.84 18.24 7.37
CA ALA A 34 -7.54 18.13 6.10
C ALA A 34 -6.72 17.31 5.10
N THR A 35 -7.39 16.66 4.15
CA THR A 35 -6.77 15.90 3.07
C THR A 35 -7.10 16.53 1.71
N MET A 36 -6.06 16.82 0.95
CA MET A 36 -6.17 17.22 -0.46
C MET A 36 -5.86 16.01 -1.33
N PHE A 37 -6.87 15.51 -2.05
CA PHE A 37 -6.78 14.31 -2.86
C PHE A 37 -6.73 14.64 -4.35
N ILE A 38 -5.72 14.11 -5.04
CA ILE A 38 -5.55 14.29 -6.48
C ILE A 38 -6.00 13.03 -7.20
N ASN A 39 -6.98 13.14 -8.09
CA ASN A 39 -7.43 12.04 -8.96
C ASN A 39 -8.04 12.60 -10.25
N GLY A 40 -7.80 11.94 -11.39
CA GLY A 40 -8.37 12.37 -12.68
C GLY A 40 -7.97 13.80 -13.09
N LYS A 41 -6.76 14.25 -12.75
CA LYS A 41 -6.26 15.64 -12.93
C LYS A 41 -7.07 16.70 -12.16
N ARG A 42 -7.81 16.31 -11.12
CA ARG A 42 -8.55 17.21 -10.24
C ARG A 42 -8.06 17.09 -8.80
N LEU A 43 -8.14 18.20 -8.08
CA LEU A 43 -7.82 18.32 -6.66
C LEU A 43 -9.13 18.47 -5.88
N ARG A 44 -9.39 17.55 -4.95
CA ARG A 44 -10.57 17.58 -4.07
C ARG A 44 -10.12 17.77 -2.63
N TYR A 45 -10.82 18.65 -1.91
CA TYR A 45 -10.52 18.95 -0.51
C TYR A 45 -11.52 18.23 0.40
N TYR A 46 -10.99 17.58 1.44
CA TYR A 46 -11.77 16.88 2.45
C TYR A 46 -11.34 17.39 3.82
N GLY A 47 -12.28 17.93 4.60
CA GLY A 47 -12.02 18.34 5.98
C GLY A 47 -11.95 17.14 6.91
N GLY A 48 -11.08 17.21 7.92
CA GLY A 48 -10.84 16.14 8.88
C GLY A 48 -9.60 15.32 8.57
N ASN A 49 -9.38 14.31 9.42
CA ASN A 49 -8.25 13.41 9.31
C ASN A 49 -8.35 12.45 8.11
N TYR A 50 -7.29 11.68 7.88
CA TYR A 50 -7.19 10.78 6.73
C TYR A 50 -8.29 9.70 6.72
N ASP A 51 -8.69 9.18 7.89
CA ASP A 51 -9.78 8.20 7.99
C ASP A 51 -11.14 8.79 7.59
N THR A 52 -11.40 10.04 7.96
CA THR A 52 -12.61 10.77 7.56
C THR A 52 -12.65 10.93 6.04
N PHE A 53 -11.52 11.27 5.41
CA PHE A 53 -11.39 11.30 3.95
C PHE A 53 -11.75 9.94 3.33
N LEU A 54 -11.18 8.83 3.82
CA LEU A 54 -11.47 7.50 3.28
C LEU A 54 -12.96 7.15 3.36
N ARG A 55 -13.61 7.44 4.49
CA ARG A 55 -15.04 7.20 4.68
C ARG A 55 -15.88 8.04 3.71
N VAL A 56 -15.66 9.35 3.68
CA VAL A 56 -16.41 10.28 2.81
C VAL A 56 -16.19 9.95 1.33
N ARG A 57 -14.99 9.52 0.95
CA ARG A 57 -14.71 9.06 -0.42
C ARG A 57 -15.49 7.79 -0.76
N ALA A 58 -15.54 6.82 0.14
CA ALA A 58 -16.30 5.58 -0.06
C ALA A 58 -17.82 5.87 -0.20
N GLU A 59 -18.37 6.76 0.62
CA GLU A 59 -19.76 7.19 0.53
C GLU A 59 -20.07 7.89 -0.80
N ASN A 60 -19.24 8.85 -1.21
CA ASN A 60 -19.37 9.54 -2.49
C ASN A 60 -19.29 8.56 -3.68
N ARG A 61 -18.38 7.58 -3.62
CA ARG A 61 -18.29 6.51 -4.64
C ARG A 61 -19.55 5.67 -4.71
N ALA A 62 -20.09 5.24 -3.56
CA ALA A 62 -21.31 4.46 -3.52
C ALA A 62 -22.49 5.25 -4.11
N MET A 63 -22.61 6.55 -3.76
CA MET A 63 -23.63 7.44 -4.30
C MET A 63 -23.48 7.63 -5.82
N ASN A 64 -22.27 7.91 -6.30
CA ASN A 64 -21.99 8.10 -7.72
C ASN A 64 -22.22 6.80 -8.52
N ALA A 65 -21.83 5.65 -7.99
CA ALA A 65 -22.07 4.36 -8.62
C ALA A 65 -23.57 4.05 -8.75
N ALA A 66 -24.37 4.34 -7.71
CA ALA A 66 -25.82 4.19 -7.76
C ALA A 66 -26.46 5.12 -8.79
N HIS A 67 -26.03 6.39 -8.83
CA HIS A 67 -26.48 7.37 -9.81
C HIS A 67 -26.12 6.95 -11.24
N ASN A 68 -24.90 6.47 -11.46
CA ASN A 68 -24.43 5.95 -12.75
C ASN A 68 -25.27 4.79 -13.23
N LYS A 69 -25.53 3.81 -12.37
CA LYS A 69 -26.39 2.67 -12.69
C LYS A 69 -27.81 3.10 -13.08
N GLN A 70 -28.35 4.13 -12.43
CA GLN A 70 -29.66 4.69 -12.79
C GLN A 70 -29.62 5.40 -14.15
N ASN A 71 -28.58 6.20 -14.41
CA ASN A 71 -28.39 6.88 -15.68
C ASN A 71 -28.18 5.90 -16.83
N GLU A 72 -27.38 4.84 -16.64
CA GLU A 72 -27.20 3.76 -17.61
C GLU A 72 -28.52 3.07 -17.96
N ARG A 73 -29.35 2.75 -16.96
CA ARG A 73 -30.69 2.19 -17.18
C ARG A 73 -31.56 3.13 -18.00
N ARG A 74 -31.55 4.43 -17.67
CA ARG A 74 -32.31 5.46 -18.39
C ARG A 74 -31.84 5.58 -19.84
N VAL A 75 -30.53 5.61 -20.06
CA VAL A 75 -29.89 5.64 -21.37
C VAL A 75 -30.29 4.40 -22.19
N ASN A 76 -30.21 3.21 -21.62
CA ASN A 76 -30.58 1.97 -22.30
C ASN A 76 -32.08 1.94 -22.65
N HIS A 77 -32.94 2.42 -21.76
CA HIS A 77 -34.37 2.53 -22.03
C HIS A 77 -34.64 3.50 -23.20
N LEU A 78 -34.03 4.70 -23.18
CA LEU A 78 -34.13 5.69 -24.26
C LEU A 78 -33.66 5.10 -25.61
N LYS A 79 -32.51 4.41 -25.61
CA LYS A 79 -31.98 3.74 -26.81
C LYS A 79 -32.94 2.69 -27.35
N SER A 80 -33.51 1.84 -26.49
CA SER A 80 -34.47 0.80 -26.92
C SER A 80 -35.76 1.40 -27.49
N PHE A 81 -36.23 2.53 -26.95
CA PHE A 81 -37.40 3.23 -27.46
C PHE A 81 -37.12 3.83 -28.84
N ILE A 82 -35.98 4.50 -29.00
CA ILE A 82 -35.54 5.08 -30.27
C ILE A 82 -35.43 3.99 -31.35
N ALA A 83 -34.82 2.85 -31.02
CA ALA A 83 -34.67 1.73 -31.95
C ALA A 83 -36.03 1.15 -32.41
N ARG A 84 -37.01 1.07 -31.51
CA ARG A 84 -38.35 0.51 -31.81
C ARG A 84 -39.25 1.48 -32.58
N PHE A 85 -39.14 2.77 -32.33
CA PHE A 85 -40.12 3.77 -32.80
C PHE A 85 -39.54 4.86 -33.69
N GLY A 86 -38.24 4.80 -34.02
CA GLY A 86 -37.53 5.80 -34.83
C GLY A 86 -38.01 5.93 -36.27
N HIS A 87 -38.58 4.87 -36.85
CA HIS A 87 -39.12 4.85 -38.21
C HIS A 87 -40.64 4.63 -38.27
N GLY A 88 -41.33 4.71 -37.12
CA GLY A 88 -42.76 4.47 -37.03
C GLY A 88 -43.63 5.68 -37.41
N ALA A 89 -44.93 5.62 -37.09
CA ALA A 89 -45.90 6.66 -37.40
C ALA A 89 -45.44 8.08 -36.98
N LYS A 90 -45.84 9.11 -37.75
CA LYS A 90 -45.35 10.51 -37.69
C LYS A 90 -45.26 11.10 -36.26
N ASN A 91 -46.22 10.78 -35.39
CA ASN A 91 -46.25 11.22 -33.99
C ASN A 91 -45.19 10.53 -33.11
N LEU A 92 -44.93 9.24 -33.34
CA LEU A 92 -43.91 8.46 -32.62
C LEU A 92 -42.49 8.84 -33.06
N ALA A 93 -42.30 9.13 -34.36
CA ALA A 93 -41.03 9.64 -34.88
C ALA A 93 -40.64 10.98 -34.25
N ARG A 94 -41.60 11.90 -34.06
CA ARG A 94 -41.36 13.19 -33.37
C ARG A 94 -41.01 13.00 -31.89
N GLN A 95 -41.63 12.05 -31.20
CA GLN A 95 -41.25 11.69 -29.82
C GLN A 95 -39.85 11.05 -29.74
N ALA A 96 -39.49 10.22 -30.72
CA ALA A 96 -38.16 9.61 -30.80
C ALA A 96 -37.06 10.68 -31.00
N GLN A 97 -37.28 11.67 -31.85
CA GLN A 97 -36.35 12.80 -32.06
C GLN A 97 -36.12 13.64 -30.79
N SER A 98 -37.18 13.92 -30.01
CA SER A 98 -37.04 14.62 -28.73
C SER A 98 -36.20 13.81 -27.71
N ARG A 99 -36.46 12.50 -27.63
CA ARG A 99 -35.69 11.57 -26.78
C ARG A 99 -34.24 11.39 -27.25
N MET A 100 -33.95 11.43 -28.56
CA MET A 100 -32.58 11.46 -29.09
C MET A 100 -31.81 12.69 -28.58
N LYS A 101 -32.43 13.87 -28.61
CA LYS A 101 -31.82 15.09 -28.09
C LYS A 101 -31.55 15.02 -26.58
N MET A 102 -32.46 14.38 -25.84
CA MET A 102 -32.27 14.13 -24.40
C MET A 102 -31.12 13.14 -24.13
N LEU A 103 -31.01 12.09 -24.95
CA LEU A 103 -29.91 11.13 -24.87
C LEU A 103 -28.56 11.80 -25.15
N GLN A 104 -28.49 12.66 -26.17
CA GLN A 104 -27.27 13.37 -26.53
C GLN A 104 -26.80 14.27 -25.37
N LYS A 105 -27.71 15.04 -24.76
CA LYS A 105 -27.40 15.85 -23.58
C LYS A 105 -26.91 15.02 -22.38
N LEU A 106 -27.49 13.84 -22.16
CA LEU A 106 -27.06 12.90 -21.12
C LEU A 106 -25.68 12.27 -21.40
N GLN A 107 -25.26 12.19 -22.66
CA GLN A 107 -23.93 11.68 -23.05
C GLN A 107 -22.85 12.77 -22.97
N ASP A 108 -23.23 14.03 -23.20
CA ASP A 108 -22.33 15.20 -23.12
C ASP A 108 -21.96 15.57 -21.66
N GLU A 109 -22.70 15.08 -20.67
CA GLU A 109 -22.40 15.20 -19.24
C GLU A 109 -21.91 13.84 -18.67
N PRO A 110 -20.69 13.39 -18.99
CA PRO A 110 -20.16 12.16 -18.42
C PRO A 110 -20.03 12.31 -16.91
N CYS A 111 -20.55 11.32 -16.17
CA CYS A 111 -20.34 11.29 -14.73
C CYS A 111 -18.88 10.97 -14.42
N GLU A 112 -18.27 11.76 -13.55
CA GLU A 112 -16.91 11.51 -13.08
C GLU A 112 -16.86 10.25 -12.22
N VAL A 113 -16.08 9.27 -12.66
CA VAL A 113 -15.81 8.07 -11.89
C VAL A 113 -14.51 8.28 -11.12
N ASP A 114 -14.60 8.27 -9.79
CA ASP A 114 -13.42 8.15 -8.92
C ASP A 114 -13.01 6.66 -8.90
N PHE A 115 -11.89 6.34 -9.53
CA PHE A 115 -11.30 5.00 -9.55
C PHE A 115 -10.13 4.91 -8.57
N ASP A 116 -9.90 3.71 -8.05
CA ASP A 116 -8.63 3.42 -7.37
C ASP A 116 -7.54 3.35 -8.41
N ASP A 117 -6.36 3.89 -8.06
CA ASP A 117 -5.17 3.59 -8.83
C ASP A 117 -4.99 2.07 -8.87
N PRO A 118 -4.50 1.51 -9.99
CA PRO A 118 -4.27 0.07 -10.10
C PRO A 118 -3.42 -0.39 -8.91
N TYR A 119 -4.03 -1.17 -8.03
CA TYR A 119 -3.31 -1.70 -6.87
C TYR A 119 -2.51 -2.93 -7.30
N LEU A 120 -1.25 -2.97 -6.92
CA LEU A 120 -0.41 -4.13 -7.15
C LEU A 120 -0.87 -5.24 -6.18
N LYS A 121 -1.50 -6.29 -6.72
CA LYS A 121 -1.77 -7.51 -5.96
C LYS A 121 -0.49 -8.34 -5.90
N LEU A 122 0.20 -8.29 -4.76
CA LEU A 122 1.36 -9.13 -4.50
C LEU A 122 0.89 -10.51 -4.05
N GLU A 123 0.91 -11.47 -4.96
CA GLU A 123 0.70 -12.87 -4.65
C GLU A 123 2.04 -13.57 -4.49
N PHE A 124 2.27 -14.18 -3.32
CA PHE A 124 3.43 -15.01 -3.08
C PHE A 124 3.05 -16.48 -3.29
N PRO A 125 3.85 -17.26 -4.03
CA PRO A 125 3.58 -18.69 -4.18
C PRO A 125 3.65 -19.37 -2.81
N SER A 126 2.73 -20.31 -2.55
CA SER A 126 2.75 -21.08 -1.31
C SER A 126 4.05 -21.89 -1.22
N ALA A 127 4.74 -21.78 -0.08
CA ALA A 127 5.93 -22.58 0.19
C ALA A 127 5.54 -24.02 0.54
N SER A 128 6.37 -24.99 0.15
CA SER A 128 6.29 -26.37 0.65
C SER A 128 6.56 -26.39 2.15
N THR A 129 5.80 -27.17 2.92
CA THR A 129 6.02 -27.33 4.35
C THR A 129 7.40 -27.96 4.61
N LEU A 130 8.19 -27.33 5.47
CA LEU A 130 9.47 -27.85 5.96
C LEU A 130 9.33 -28.21 7.45
N PRO A 131 10.06 -29.25 7.92
CA PRO A 131 10.08 -29.56 9.34
C PRO A 131 10.72 -28.40 10.13
N PRO A 132 10.17 -28.06 11.30
CA PRO A 132 10.76 -27.06 12.19
C PRO A 132 12.03 -27.61 12.89
N PRO A 133 13.02 -26.75 13.22
CA PRO A 133 13.11 -25.34 12.83
C PRO A 133 13.63 -25.18 11.40
N CYS A 134 13.09 -24.21 10.66
CA CYS A 134 13.59 -23.85 9.33
C CYS A 134 14.93 -23.12 9.40
N ILE A 135 15.08 -22.24 10.39
CA ILE A 135 16.34 -21.59 10.75
C ILE A 135 16.53 -21.73 12.25
N SER A 136 17.71 -22.19 12.68
CA SER A 136 18.12 -22.23 14.08
C SER A 136 19.30 -21.29 14.29
N VAL A 137 19.23 -20.48 15.33
CA VAL A 137 20.30 -19.59 15.76
C VAL A 137 20.69 -20.03 17.16
N THR A 138 21.95 -20.43 17.34
CA THR A 138 22.46 -20.99 18.59
C THR A 138 23.74 -20.28 19.02
N ASN A 139 23.69 -19.66 20.19
CA ASN A 139 24.77 -18.90 20.82
C ASN A 139 25.49 -17.93 19.87
N VAL A 140 24.74 -17.25 19.00
CA VAL A 140 25.35 -16.41 17.97
C VAL A 140 25.87 -15.11 18.56
N ALA A 141 27.14 -14.82 18.29
CA ALA A 141 27.75 -13.51 18.46
C ALA A 141 28.34 -13.03 17.13
N PHE A 142 28.33 -11.72 16.91
CA PHE A 142 28.90 -11.14 15.69
C PHE A 142 29.41 -9.74 15.94
N ALA A 143 30.59 -9.45 15.39
CA ALA A 143 31.10 -8.10 15.21
C ALA A 143 31.77 -7.98 13.85
N TYR A 144 31.72 -6.79 13.24
CA TYR A 144 32.50 -6.54 12.04
C TYR A 144 33.98 -6.45 12.41
N PRO A 145 34.89 -7.06 11.61
CA PRO A 145 36.32 -6.90 11.82
C PRO A 145 36.71 -5.44 11.62
N LEU A 146 37.62 -4.97 12.48
CA LEU A 146 38.26 -3.67 12.38
C LEU A 146 39.24 -3.63 11.21
N ALA A 147 39.73 -2.44 10.84
CA ALA A 147 40.63 -2.25 9.71
C ALA A 147 41.97 -3.00 9.87
N ASP A 148 42.36 -3.31 11.11
CA ASP A 148 43.53 -4.10 11.47
C ASP A 148 43.26 -5.63 11.52
N GLY A 149 42.04 -6.05 11.17
CA GLY A 149 41.61 -7.45 11.20
C GLY A 149 41.19 -7.95 12.58
N THR A 150 41.25 -7.13 13.63
CA THR A 150 40.82 -7.51 14.97
C THR A 150 39.30 -7.45 15.11
N VAL A 151 38.75 -8.28 16.00
CA VAL A 151 37.32 -8.24 16.32
C VAL A 151 37.15 -7.29 17.52
N PRO A 152 36.28 -6.28 17.44
CA PRO A 152 36.09 -5.34 18.55
C PRO A 152 35.48 -6.03 19.78
N ASP A 153 35.92 -5.60 20.97
CA ASP A 153 35.47 -6.14 22.27
C ASP A 153 33.97 -6.02 22.50
N THR A 154 33.31 -5.09 21.82
CA THR A 154 31.87 -4.87 21.90
C THR A 154 31.21 -5.42 20.63
N PRO A 155 30.79 -6.69 20.60
CA PRO A 155 30.10 -7.24 19.46
C PRO A 155 28.70 -6.66 19.31
N LEU A 156 28.23 -6.61 18.07
CA LEU A 156 26.91 -6.12 17.68
C LEU A 156 25.80 -7.05 18.21
N TYR A 157 26.06 -8.36 18.22
CA TYR A 157 25.19 -9.40 18.79
C TYR A 157 25.96 -10.24 19.81
N ARG A 158 25.28 -10.67 20.87
CA ARG A 158 25.81 -11.58 21.89
C ARG A 158 24.77 -12.63 22.23
N LYS A 159 25.20 -13.90 22.34
CA LYS A 159 24.41 -15.02 22.87
C LYS A 159 22.97 -15.03 22.34
N CYS A 160 22.82 -14.91 21.02
CA CYS A 160 21.52 -14.93 20.38
C CYS A 160 21.08 -16.38 20.16
N ASP A 161 19.92 -16.73 20.72
CA ASP A 161 19.34 -18.08 20.67
C ASP A 161 17.85 -18.01 20.31
N PHE A 162 17.48 -18.49 19.13
CA PHE A 162 16.08 -18.59 18.68
C PHE A 162 15.92 -19.51 17.46
N GLY A 163 14.69 -19.94 17.20
CA GLY A 163 14.31 -20.69 15.99
C GLY A 163 13.24 -19.96 15.18
N LEU A 164 13.23 -20.19 13.87
CA LEU A 164 12.20 -19.71 12.94
C LEU A 164 11.57 -20.90 12.22
N ASP A 165 10.25 -20.92 12.16
CA ASP A 165 9.44 -21.94 11.52
C ASP A 165 8.73 -21.38 10.27
N CYS A 166 8.16 -22.25 9.44
CA CYS A 166 7.42 -21.85 8.23
C CYS A 166 6.23 -20.90 8.53
N GLN A 167 5.67 -20.95 9.74
CA GLN A 167 4.53 -20.12 10.15
C GLN A 167 4.95 -18.86 10.92
N SER A 168 6.24 -18.69 11.21
CA SER A 168 6.73 -17.56 11.99
C SER A 168 6.51 -16.24 11.25
N ARG A 169 5.90 -15.28 11.94
CA ARG A 169 5.79 -13.88 11.51
C ARG A 169 6.64 -13.03 12.45
N VAL A 170 7.80 -12.60 11.97
CA VAL A 170 8.81 -11.92 12.81
C VAL A 170 9.02 -10.50 12.32
N ALA A 171 8.98 -9.54 13.26
CA ALA A 171 9.33 -8.16 13.02
C ALA A 171 10.63 -7.84 13.77
N ILE A 172 11.64 -7.35 13.03
CA ILE A 172 12.91 -6.91 13.61
C ILE A 172 12.86 -5.40 13.80
N VAL A 173 12.87 -4.95 15.06
CA VAL A 173 12.78 -3.54 15.42
C VAL A 173 14.05 -3.05 16.11
N GLY A 174 14.38 -1.78 15.93
CA GLY A 174 15.56 -1.16 16.54
C GLY A 174 15.95 0.15 15.86
N PRO A 175 16.75 1.00 16.51
CA PRO A 175 17.20 2.26 15.93
C PRO A 175 18.07 2.05 14.69
N ASN A 176 18.32 3.12 13.93
CA ASN A 176 19.29 3.09 12.83
C ASN A 176 20.67 2.79 13.41
N GLY A 177 21.45 1.95 12.74
CA GLY A 177 22.73 1.47 13.27
C GLY A 177 22.66 0.29 14.25
N ALA A 178 21.47 -0.12 14.74
CA ALA A 178 21.32 -1.29 15.63
C ALA A 178 21.61 -2.65 14.97
N GLY A 179 22.05 -2.66 13.71
CA GLY A 179 22.45 -3.88 13.02
C GLY A 179 21.36 -4.64 12.27
N LYS A 180 20.09 -4.20 12.25
CA LYS A 180 18.98 -4.96 11.61
C LYS A 180 19.31 -5.59 10.24
N SER A 181 19.97 -4.84 9.35
CA SER A 181 20.41 -5.35 8.05
C SER A 181 21.51 -6.41 8.18
N THR A 182 22.46 -6.24 9.11
CA THR A 182 23.45 -7.25 9.49
C THR A 182 22.79 -8.52 10.02
N PHE A 183 21.76 -8.40 10.86
CA PHE A 183 21.01 -9.57 11.35
C PHE A 183 20.39 -10.36 10.20
N LEU A 184 19.76 -9.68 9.24
CA LEU A 184 19.22 -10.34 8.06
C LEU A 184 20.31 -11.03 7.25
N LYS A 185 21.49 -10.41 7.07
CA LYS A 185 22.64 -11.02 6.39
C LYS A 185 23.14 -12.28 7.12
N LEU A 186 23.15 -12.29 8.46
CA LEU A 186 23.47 -13.47 9.25
C LEU A 186 22.44 -14.58 9.00
N LEU A 187 21.15 -14.25 8.97
CA LEU A 187 20.09 -15.23 8.72
C LEU A 187 20.12 -15.77 7.29
N THR A 188 20.43 -14.95 6.29
CA THR A 188 20.54 -15.40 4.88
C THR A 188 21.84 -16.15 4.59
N GLY A 189 22.86 -16.02 5.45
CA GLY A 189 24.17 -16.66 5.29
C GLY A 189 25.14 -15.86 4.44
N GLU A 190 24.84 -14.58 4.17
CA GLU A 190 25.75 -13.65 3.49
C GLU A 190 26.97 -13.29 4.35
N ILE A 191 26.82 -13.36 5.67
CA ILE A 191 27.92 -13.21 6.63
C ILE A 191 27.86 -14.34 7.64
N GLN A 192 29.04 -14.77 8.10
CA GLN A 192 29.18 -15.80 9.11
C GLN A 192 29.19 -15.15 10.50
N PRO A 193 28.59 -15.81 11.52
CA PRO A 193 28.73 -15.36 12.89
C PRO A 193 30.20 -15.49 13.34
N THR A 194 30.63 -14.62 14.25
CA THR A 194 31.97 -14.71 14.86
C THR A 194 32.03 -15.87 15.84
N GLU A 195 30.94 -16.11 16.56
CA GLU A 195 30.76 -17.25 17.47
C GLU A 195 29.36 -17.83 17.30
N GLY A 196 29.21 -19.12 17.64
CA GLY A 196 27.93 -19.83 17.53
C GLY A 196 27.63 -20.31 16.12
N HIS A 197 26.37 -20.65 15.88
CA HIS A 197 25.94 -21.28 14.63
C HIS A 197 24.56 -20.81 14.18
N VAL A 198 24.43 -20.57 12.86
CA VAL A 198 23.13 -20.37 12.20
C VAL A 198 22.87 -21.57 11.29
N GLY A 199 22.03 -22.49 11.77
CA GLY A 199 21.56 -23.64 11.02
C GLY A 199 20.38 -23.29 10.13
N ARG A 200 20.35 -23.86 8.92
CA ARG A 200 19.25 -23.70 7.96
C ARG A 200 18.86 -25.06 7.43
N HIS A 201 17.56 -25.29 7.26
CA HIS A 201 17.09 -26.50 6.62
C HIS A 201 17.62 -26.55 5.16
N ALA A 202 18.16 -27.69 4.73
CA ALA A 202 18.84 -27.80 3.42
C ALA A 202 17.97 -27.45 2.20
N LYS A 203 16.65 -27.65 2.31
CA LYS A 203 15.67 -27.32 1.27
C LYS A 203 15.06 -25.92 1.42
N LEU A 204 15.52 -25.12 2.38
CA LEU A 204 15.01 -23.76 2.61
C LEU A 204 15.39 -22.86 1.43
N ARG A 205 14.41 -22.15 0.87
CA ARG A 205 14.63 -21.10 -0.12
C ARG A 205 14.26 -19.77 0.50
N ILE A 206 15.20 -18.82 0.46
CA ILE A 206 15.02 -17.49 1.04
C ILE A 206 14.88 -16.49 -0.11
N ALA A 207 13.76 -15.76 -0.13
CA ALA A 207 13.60 -14.57 -0.97
C ALA A 207 13.94 -13.33 -0.14
N LYS A 208 14.86 -12.50 -0.62
CA LYS A 208 15.30 -11.28 0.06
C LYS A 208 14.93 -10.06 -0.77
N PHE A 209 14.30 -9.08 -0.14
CA PHE A 209 14.03 -7.77 -0.72
C PHE A 209 14.79 -6.70 0.07
N THR A 210 15.55 -5.86 -0.63
CA THR A 210 16.32 -4.77 -0.01
C THR A 210 16.05 -3.45 -0.69
N GLN A 211 16.21 -2.34 0.02
CA GLN A 211 16.04 -1.01 -0.55
C GLN A 211 16.92 -0.76 -1.79
N HIS A 212 18.19 -1.19 -1.78
CA HIS A 212 19.10 -1.06 -2.93
C HIS A 212 18.73 -1.93 -4.15
N HIS A 213 17.85 -2.93 -4.01
CA HIS A 213 17.42 -3.71 -5.18
C HIS A 213 16.55 -2.88 -6.14
N ILE A 214 15.97 -1.77 -5.67
CA ILE A 214 15.10 -0.90 -6.47
C ILE A 214 15.92 0.04 -7.37
N GLU A 215 17.16 0.39 -7.00
CA GLU A 215 18.01 1.31 -7.77
C GLU A 215 18.71 0.65 -8.98
N MET A 216 18.67 -0.69 -9.07
CA MET A 216 19.35 -1.46 -10.12
C MET A 216 18.40 -2.02 -11.19
N MET A 217 17.08 -1.79 -11.08
CA MET A 217 16.08 -2.11 -12.11
C MET A 217 15.65 -0.85 -12.85
#